data_AF-A0A2G3J4K3-F1
#
_entry.id   AF-A0A2G3J4K3-F1
#
_cell.length_a   1.000
_cell.length_b   1.000
_cell.length_c   1.000
_cell.angle_alpha   90.00
_cell.angle_beta   90.00
_cell.angle_gamma   90.00
#
_symmetry.space_group_name_H-M   'P 1'
#
loop_
_entity.id
_entity.type
_entity.pdbx_description
1 polymer ?
#
loop_
_entity_poly.entity_id
_entity_poly.type
_entity_poly.pdbx_seq_one_letter_code
_entity_poly.pdbx_strand_id
1 'polypeptide(L)' 'GQDKALLEKRHAVYQAARLARPERWRNATRNWSWQDEVQLNPDRVIEPKTSEELQAA' A
#
# COMPACT_ATOMS: atom_id res chain seq x y z
N GLY A 1 -2.76 -3.20 13.59
CA GLY A 1 -3.66 -3.03 12.43
C GLY A 1 -3.94 -4.37 11.77
N GLN A 2 -5.00 -4.44 10.96
CA GLN A 2 -5.39 -5.64 10.19
C GLN A 2 -4.90 -5.59 8.73
N ASP A 3 -4.11 -4.58 8.39
CA ASP A 3 -3.75 -4.21 7.02
C ASP A 3 -2.94 -5.31 6.32
N LYS A 4 -1.99 -5.90 7.05
CA LYS A 4 -1.15 -7.01 6.55
C LYS A 4 -2.01 -8.20 6.10
N ALA A 5 -2.94 -8.64 6.95
CA ALA A 5 -3.83 -9.75 6.65
C ALA A 5 -4.81 -9.43 5.50
N LEU A 6 -5.29 -8.18 5.41
CA LEU A 6 -6.15 -7.74 4.32
C LEU A 6 -5.40 -7.73 2.97
N LEU A 7 -4.17 -7.24 2.95
CA LEU A 7 -3.32 -7.20 1.76
C LEU A 7 -2.97 -8.60 1.26
N GLU A 8 -2.67 -9.53 2.17
CA GLU A 8 -2.44 -10.94 1.83
C GLU A 8 -3.67 -11.59 1.17
N LYS A 9 -4.87 -11.37 1.74
CA LYS A 9 -6.13 -11.84 1.16
C LYS A 9 -6.35 -11.27 -0.25
N ARG A 10 -6.09 -9.98 -0.44
CA ARG A 10 -6.17 -9.35 -1.77
C ARG A 10 -5.20 -10.00 -2.75
N HIS A 11 -3.96 -10.23 -2.34
CA HIS A 11 -2.97 -10.89 -3.18
C HIS A 11 -3.47 -12.25 -3.68
N ALA A 12 -4.01 -13.09 -2.78
CA ALA A 12 -4.55 -14.40 -3.13
C ALA A 12 -5.70 -14.32 -4.17
N VAL A 13 -6.63 -13.36 -3.98
CA VAL A 13 -7.75 -13.14 -4.92
C VAL A 13 -7.23 -12.81 -6.33
N TYR A 14 -6.25 -11.90 -6.43
CA TYR A 14 -5.70 -11.50 -7.73
C TYR A 14 -4.84 -12.60 -8.38
N GLN A 15 -4.12 -13.39 -7.59
CA GLN A 15 -3.39 -14.55 -8.10
C GLN A 15 -4.34 -15.59 -8.70
N ALA A 16 -5.41 -15.94 -7.97
CA ALA A 16 -6.44 -16.86 -8.47
C ALA A 16 -7.10 -16.33 -9.76
N ALA A 17 -7.43 -15.03 -9.81
CA ALA A 17 -8.00 -14.41 -11.00
C ALA A 17 -7.06 -14.42 -12.21
N ARG A 18 -5.74 -14.27 -11.98
CA ARG A 18 -4.73 -14.36 -13.04
C ARG A 18 -4.59 -15.78 -13.57
N LEU A 19 -4.56 -16.77 -12.67
CA LEU A 19 -4.50 -18.19 -13.06
C LEU A 19 -5.73 -18.62 -13.87
N ALA A 20 -6.90 -18.07 -13.55
CA ALA A 20 -8.15 -18.41 -14.24
C ALA A 20 -8.25 -17.84 -15.66
N ARG A 21 -7.63 -16.68 -15.94
CA ARG A 21 -7.71 -15.98 -17.24
C ARG A 21 -6.39 -15.34 -17.63
N PRO A 22 -5.32 -16.11 -17.87
CA PRO A 22 -3.99 -15.56 -18.14
C PRO A 22 -3.97 -14.63 -19.36
N GLU A 23 -4.81 -14.85 -20.36
CA GLU A 23 -4.94 -14.03 -21.57
C GLU A 23 -5.30 -12.56 -21.30
N ARG A 24 -6.02 -12.29 -20.19
CA ARG A 24 -6.38 -10.93 -19.78
C ARG A 24 -5.19 -10.19 -19.15
N TRP A 25 -4.18 -10.92 -18.66
CA TRP A 25 -3.10 -10.38 -17.84
C TRP A 25 -1.78 -10.44 -18.60
N ARG A 26 -1.29 -9.27 -19.04
CA ARG A 26 0.03 -9.19 -19.69
C ARG A 26 1.20 -9.40 -18.71
N ASN A 27 1.04 -8.94 -17.48
CA ASN A 27 2.10 -8.87 -16.47
C ASN A 27 1.70 -9.56 -15.16
N ALA A 28 2.59 -9.49 -14.17
CA ALA A 28 2.30 -9.88 -12.80
C ALA A 28 1.13 -9.10 -12.18
N THR A 29 0.52 -9.69 -11.15
CA THR A 29 -0.44 -8.98 -10.30
C THR A 29 0.24 -7.81 -9.59
N ARG A 30 -0.57 -6.83 -9.16
CA ARG A 30 -0.07 -5.68 -8.38
C ARG A 30 0.74 -6.15 -7.17
N ASN A 31 1.75 -5.35 -6.79
CA ASN A 31 2.48 -5.54 -5.53
C ASN A 31 1.53 -5.27 -4.35
N TRP A 32 1.26 -6.30 -3.55
CA TRP A 32 0.42 -6.25 -2.35
C TRP A 32 1.25 -6.27 -1.06
N SER A 33 2.57 -6.06 -1.13
CA SER A 33 3.41 -5.99 0.06
C SER A 33 3.01 -4.80 0.94
N TRP A 34 2.88 -5.07 2.24
CA TRP A 34 2.64 -4.02 3.23
C TRP A 34 3.81 -3.04 3.25
N GLN A 35 3.50 -1.74 3.32
CA GLN A 35 4.48 -0.66 3.44
C GLN A 35 4.35 -0.06 4.84
N ASP A 36 5.49 0.14 5.50
CA ASP A 36 5.54 0.70 6.86
C ASP A 36 5.33 2.22 6.85
N GLU A 37 6.02 2.89 5.94
CA GLU A 37 5.96 4.34 5.76
C GLU A 37 5.83 4.67 4.27
N VAL A 38 5.05 5.71 3.96
CA VAL A 38 4.94 6.25 2.60
C VAL A 38 5.17 7.75 2.68
N GLN A 39 6.21 8.21 1.99
CA GLN A 39 6.55 9.63 1.91
C GLN A 39 6.10 10.17 0.55
N LEU A 40 5.25 11.20 0.56
CA LEU A 40 4.83 11.91 -0.64
C LEU A 40 5.80 13.08 -0.86
N ASN A 41 6.75 12.92 -1.80
CA ASN A 41 7.86 13.84 -2.10
C ASN A 41 9.00 13.80 -1.07
N PRO A 42 9.92 12.81 -1.16
CA PRO A 42 11.01 12.64 -0.22
C PRO A 42 12.01 13.82 -0.18
N ASP A 43 12.12 14.60 -1.27
CA ASP A 43 12.99 15.78 -1.32
C ASP A 43 12.48 16.93 -0.44
N ARG A 44 11.23 16.86 0.02
CA ARG A 44 10.68 17.76 1.02
C ARG A 44 10.79 17.05 2.37
N VAL A 45 11.76 17.46 3.18
CA VAL A 45 11.79 17.10 4.60
C VAL A 45 10.55 17.72 5.25
N ILE A 46 9.55 16.88 5.53
CA ILE A 46 8.39 17.29 6.32
C ILE A 46 8.78 17.03 7.76
N GLU A 47 9.27 18.06 8.44
CA GLU A 47 9.50 17.99 9.88
C GLU A 47 8.16 17.65 10.57
N PRO A 48 8.13 16.63 11.45
CA PRO A 48 6.90 16.25 12.13
C PRO A 48 6.40 17.42 12.98
N LYS A 49 5.18 17.87 12.70
CA LYS A 49 4.52 18.93 13.48
C LYS A 49 4.46 18.51 14.94
N THR A 50 4.87 19.40 15.83
CA THR A 50 4.87 19.12 17.27
C THR A 50 3.43 19.10 17.77
N SER A 51 3.11 18.31 18.81
CA SER A 51 1.75 18.18 19.34
C SER A 51 1.11 19.53 19.75
N GLU A 52 1.92 20.53 20.09
CA GLU A 52 1.47 21.89 20.38
C GLU A 52 1.00 22.64 19.12
N GLU A 53 1.63 22.42 17.97
CA GLU A 53 1.28 23.07 16.70
C GLU A 53 0.01 22.48 16.08
N LEU A 54 -0.29 21.21 16.37
CA LEU A 54 -1.52 20.54 15.91
C LEU A 54 -2.75 20.96 16.71
N GLN A 55 -2.59 21.39 17.96
CA GLN A 55 -3.69 21.87 18.81
C GLN A 55 -4.10 23.32 18.51
N ALA A 56 -3.29 24.06 17.75
CA ALA A 56 -3.50 25.48 17.44
C ALA A 56 -4.13 25.75 16.06
N ALA A 57 -4.58 24.72 15.34
CA ALA A 57 -5.19 24.80 14.01
C ALA A 57 -6.66 24.34 14.02
#